data_AF-A0A0F6MPX6-F1
#
_entry.id   AF-A0A0F6MPX6-F1
#
_cell.length_a   1.000
_cell.length_b   1.000
_cell.length_c   1.000
_cell.angle_alpha   90.00
_cell.angle_beta   90.00
_cell.angle_gamma   90.00
#
_symmetry.space_group_name_H-M   'P 1'
#
loop_
_entity.id
_entity.type
_entity.pdbx_description
1 polymer ?
#
loop_
_entity_poly.entity_id
_entity_poly.type
_entity_poly.pdbx_seq_one_letter_code
_entity_poly.pdbx_strand_id
1 'polypeptide(L)'
;MKYYKDFGKTYIGTSDIACLTYRTMTTEDLKLGVIEFGQDASYEAYIVDQDTEIPEHYDLIVEGLNWLHIIDDSEVTKKFRAEKIKIYRASQMGCIIQLINEDK
;
A
#
# COMPACT_ATOMS: atom_id res chain seq x y z
N MET A 1 5.19 -14.48 -14.56
CA MET A 1 4.39 -13.40 -13.95
C MET A 1 3.62 -14.01 -12.80
N LYS A 2 3.82 -13.51 -11.58
CA LYS A 2 3.12 -14.03 -10.40
C LYS A 2 1.76 -13.36 -10.29
N TYR A 3 0.75 -14.07 -9.78
CA TYR A 3 -0.54 -13.47 -9.50
C TYR A 3 -0.55 -12.95 -8.06
N TYR A 4 -1.10 -11.76 -7.82
CA TYR A 4 -1.04 -11.12 -6.50
C TYR A 4 -1.68 -11.96 -5.39
N LYS A 5 -2.67 -12.81 -5.71
CA LYS A 5 -3.31 -13.70 -4.72
C LYS A 5 -2.46 -14.90 -4.32
N ASP A 6 -1.33 -15.12 -4.99
CA ASP A 6 -0.34 -16.11 -4.58
C ASP A 6 0.45 -15.62 -3.34
N PHE A 7 0.36 -14.33 -3.02
CA PHE A 7 0.96 -13.72 -1.85
C PHE A 7 0.00 -13.74 -0.66
N GLY A 8 0.56 -13.86 0.54
CA GLY A 8 -0.19 -13.71 1.78
C GLY A 8 -0.66 -12.26 1.99
N LYS A 9 -1.82 -12.11 2.63
CA LYS A 9 -2.28 -10.81 3.11
C LYS A 9 -1.54 -10.42 4.40
N THR A 10 -1.26 -9.13 4.53
CA THR A 10 -0.64 -8.53 5.71
C THR A 10 -1.58 -7.48 6.28
N TYR A 11 -1.89 -7.56 7.58
CA TYR A 11 -2.58 -6.49 8.31
C TYR A 11 -1.84 -5.16 8.16
N ILE A 12 -2.54 -4.09 7.78
CA ILE A 12 -1.95 -2.76 7.58
C ILE A 12 -2.55 -1.67 8.47
N GLY A 13 -3.58 -1.95 9.26
CA GLY A 13 -4.15 -0.98 10.20
C GLY A 13 -5.65 -1.13 10.39
N THR A 14 -6.20 -0.40 11.36
CA THR A 14 -7.63 -0.38 11.63
C THR A 14 -8.13 1.05 11.74
N SER A 15 -9.33 1.33 11.22
CA SER A 15 -9.90 2.67 11.34
C SER A 15 -11.42 2.64 11.51
N ASP A 16 -11.90 3.57 12.33
CA ASP A 16 -13.32 3.85 12.57
C ASP A 16 -13.86 4.97 11.65
N ILE A 17 -13.09 5.38 10.63
CA ILE A 17 -13.48 6.38 9.63
C ILE A 17 -13.16 5.93 8.20
N ALA A 18 -13.19 4.62 7.97
CA ALA A 18 -12.96 4.00 6.67
C ALA A 18 -11.65 4.38 5.95
N CYS A 19 -10.55 4.75 6.63
CA CYS A 19 -9.31 5.11 5.93
C CYS A 19 -8.03 4.84 6.73
N LEU A 20 -6.90 4.69 6.03
CA LEU A 20 -5.57 4.71 6.65
C LEU A 20 -4.77 5.88 6.11
N THR A 21 -3.85 6.44 6.90
CA THR A 21 -2.92 7.46 6.41
C THR A 21 -1.66 6.78 5.86
N TYR A 22 -1.17 7.25 4.72
CA TYR A 22 0.15 6.90 4.23
C TYR A 22 1.09 8.09 4.29
N ARG A 23 2.36 7.82 4.57
CA ARG A 23 3.44 8.81 4.51
C ARG A 23 4.62 8.20 3.77
N THR A 24 5.11 8.88 2.75
CA THR A 24 6.22 8.41 1.89
C THR A 24 7.00 9.59 1.34
N MET A 25 8.18 9.33 0.80
CA MET A 25 8.90 10.29 -0.03
C MET A 25 8.56 10.08 -1.51
N THR A 26 8.61 11.12 -2.32
CA THR A 26 8.56 11.09 -3.79
C THR A 26 9.85 11.67 -4.37
N THR A 27 9.96 11.83 -5.69
CA THR A 27 11.10 12.52 -6.31
C THR A 27 11.18 14.00 -5.97
N GLU A 28 10.06 14.62 -5.61
CA GLU A 28 9.96 16.07 -5.40
C GLU A 28 9.99 16.43 -3.91
N ASP A 29 9.26 15.67 -3.08
CA ASP A 29 9.03 16.02 -1.69
C ASP A 29 8.54 14.85 -0.81
N LEU A 30 8.15 15.18 0.42
CA LEU A 30 7.42 14.29 1.33
C LEU A 30 5.94 14.31 0.97
N LYS A 31 5.35 13.14 0.69
CA LYS A 31 3.92 12.99 0.45
C LYS A 31 3.21 12.34 1.64
N LEU A 32 2.14 13.00 2.07
CA LEU A 32 1.19 12.52 3.08
C LEU A 32 -0.20 12.46 2.42
N GLY A 33 -0.93 11.37 2.63
CA GLY A 33 -2.29 11.23 2.10
C GLY A 33 -3.04 10.09 2.76
N VAL A 34 -4.22 9.77 2.25
CA VAL A 34 -5.08 8.71 2.78
C VAL A 34 -5.31 7.60 1.77
N ILE A 35 -5.51 6.39 2.28
CA ILE A 35 -6.01 5.22 1.57
C ILE A 35 -7.48 5.07 2.03
N GLU A 36 -8.42 5.49 1.20
CA GLU A 36 -9.85 5.42 1.51
C GLU A 36 -10.42 4.03 1.25
N PHE A 37 -11.15 3.47 2.19
CA PHE A 37 -11.84 2.18 2.11
C PHE A 37 -13.36 2.37 2.14
N GLY A 38 -14.10 1.27 1.98
CA GLY A 38 -15.56 1.30 1.89
C GLY A 38 -16.31 1.30 3.22
N GLN A 39 -15.63 0.97 4.32
CA GLN A 39 -16.23 0.85 5.64
C GLN A 39 -15.17 0.87 6.74
N ASP A 40 -15.62 1.10 7.96
CA ASP A 40 -14.84 0.93 9.19
C ASP A 40 -14.47 -0.54 9.36
N ALA A 41 -13.17 -0.81 9.51
CA ALA A 41 -12.64 -2.16 9.59
C ALA A 41 -11.15 -2.17 9.97
N SER A 42 -10.65 -3.38 10.20
CA SER A 42 -9.24 -3.71 10.05
C SER A 42 -8.94 -4.07 8.59
N TYR A 43 -7.89 -3.47 8.03
CA TYR A 43 -7.51 -3.62 6.63
C TYR A 43 -6.27 -4.48 6.46
N GLU A 44 -6.21 -5.15 5.32
CA GLU A 44 -5.08 -5.95 4.89
C GLU A 44 -4.68 -5.57 3.47
N ALA A 45 -3.39 -5.74 3.15
CA ALA A 45 -2.89 -5.61 1.79
C ALA A 45 -2.13 -6.87 1.35
N TYR A 46 -2.18 -7.16 0.06
CA TYR A 46 -1.19 -8.05 -0.56
C TYR A 46 0.13 -7.28 -0.69
N ILE A 47 1.22 -7.87 -0.21
CA ILE A 47 2.56 -7.30 -0.34
C ILE A 47 3.27 -8.07 -1.45
N VAL A 48 3.48 -7.42 -2.59
CA VAL A 48 3.92 -8.09 -3.83
C VAL A 48 5.25 -7.52 -4.33
N ASP A 49 5.94 -8.30 -5.15
CA ASP A 49 7.21 -7.93 -5.78
C ASP A 49 7.00 -7.26 -7.15
N GLN A 50 8.10 -6.84 -7.77
CA GLN A 50 8.12 -6.20 -9.09
C GLN A 50 7.67 -7.09 -10.25
N ASP A 51 7.72 -8.41 -10.09
CA ASP A 51 7.35 -9.40 -11.13
C ASP A 51 5.85 -9.73 -11.12
N THR A 52 5.09 -9.04 -10.27
CA THR A 52 3.66 -9.23 -10.09
C THR A 52 2.87 -8.24 -10.93
N GLU A 53 1.98 -8.75 -11.77
CA GLU A 53 1.04 -7.93 -12.54
C GLU A 53 -0.09 -7.42 -11.62
N ILE A 54 -0.36 -6.12 -11.69
CA ILE A 54 -1.47 -5.50 -10.97
C ILE A 54 -2.71 -5.51 -11.88
N PRO A 55 -3.83 -6.09 -11.45
CA PRO A 55 -5.05 -6.11 -12.27
C PRO A 55 -5.56 -4.72 -12.61
N GLU A 56 -6.13 -4.53 -13.80
CA GLU A 56 -6.60 -3.22 -14.29
C GLU A 56 -7.67 -2.54 -13.42
N HIS A 57 -8.42 -3.30 -12.61
CA HIS A 57 -9.45 -2.75 -11.72
C HIS A 57 -8.88 -2.17 -10.41
N TYR A 58 -7.55 -2.14 -10.26
CA TYR A 58 -6.86 -1.48 -9.16
C TYR A 58 -6.32 -0.12 -9.60
N ASP A 59 -6.70 0.92 -8.87
CA ASP A 59 -6.23 2.29 -9.10
C ASP A 59 -4.96 2.56 -8.30
N LEU A 60 -3.97 3.19 -8.94
CA LEU A 60 -2.75 3.66 -8.29
C LEU A 60 -3.07 4.88 -7.42
N ILE A 61 -2.81 4.78 -6.12
CA ILE A 61 -3.01 5.86 -5.15
C ILE A 61 -1.76 6.71 -5.01
N VAL A 62 -0.59 6.06 -4.89
CA VAL A 62 0.69 6.75 -4.74
C VAL A 62 1.83 5.87 -5.22
N GLU A 63 2.81 6.51 -5.86
CA GLU A 63 4.16 5.99 -6.05
C GLU A 63 5.11 6.78 -5.15
N GLY A 64 5.88 6.05 -4.35
CA GLY A 64 6.85 6.59 -3.39
C GLY A 64 8.21 5.93 -3.51
N LEU A 65 9.19 6.49 -2.81
CA LEU A 65 10.59 6.10 -2.87
C LEU A 65 11.15 5.78 -1.48
N ASN A 66 12.03 4.79 -1.42
CA ASN A 66 12.84 4.36 -0.26
C ASN A 66 12.07 3.81 0.96
N TRP A 67 10.99 4.48 1.38
CA TRP A 67 10.24 4.10 2.58
C TRP A 67 8.77 4.51 2.47
N LEU A 68 7.90 3.70 3.08
CA LEU A 68 6.48 3.95 3.23
C LEU A 68 6.08 3.63 4.67
N HIS A 69 5.38 4.55 5.32
CA HIS A 69 4.70 4.30 6.59
C HIS A 69 3.20 4.27 6.36
N ILE A 70 2.55 3.24 6.89
CA ILE A 70 1.09 3.18 7.04
C ILE A 70 0.76 3.48 8.50
N ILE A 71 -0.22 4.35 8.68
CA ILE A 71 -0.62 4.90 9.96
C ILE A 71 -2.12 4.71 10.08
N ASP A 72 -2.55 4.14 11.20
CA ASP A 72 -3.96 3.97 11.51
C ASP A 72 -4.41 5.04 12.52
N ASP A 73 -5.59 4.87 13.13
CA ASP A 73 -6.14 5.87 14.04
C ASP A 73 -5.28 6.12 15.30
N SER A 74 -4.34 5.22 15.62
CA SER A 74 -3.55 5.27 16.86
C SER A 74 -2.04 5.34 16.62
N GLU A 75 -1.51 4.62 15.62
CA GLU A 75 -0.07 4.44 15.50
C GLU A 75 0.43 4.16 14.07
N VAL A 76 1.76 4.10 13.90
CA VAL A 76 2.39 3.60 12.68
C VAL A 76 2.38 2.08 12.70
N THR A 77 1.45 1.46 11.98
CA THR A 77 1.19 0.02 11.97
C THR A 77 2.16 -0.76 11.10
N LYS A 78 2.59 -0.18 9.97
CA LYS A 78 3.52 -0.81 9.03
C LYS A 78 4.54 0.15 8.46
N LYS A 79 5.73 -0.40 8.21
CA LYS A 79 6.85 0.27 7.58
C LYS A 79 7.39 -0.64 6.48
N PHE A 80 7.51 -0.10 5.28
CA PHE A 80 8.09 -0.80 4.14
C PHE A 80 9.33 -0.07 3.66
N ARG A 81 10.24 -0.83 3.04
CA ARG A 81 11.41 -0.30 2.34
C ARG A 81 11.54 -0.99 0.99
N ALA A 82 11.67 -0.17 -0.04
CA ALA A 82 12.04 -0.55 -1.38
C ALA A 82 12.47 0.71 -2.14
N GLU A 83 13.18 0.55 -3.26
CA GLU A 83 13.57 1.71 -4.07
C GLU A 83 12.36 2.46 -4.61
N LYS A 84 11.37 1.73 -5.13
CA LYS A 84 10.03 2.26 -5.46
C LYS A 84 8.96 1.44 -4.74
N ILE A 85 7.96 2.14 -4.20
CA ILE A 85 6.83 1.55 -3.49
C ILE A 85 5.56 2.11 -4.10
N LYS A 86 4.63 1.23 -4.49
CA LYS A 86 3.33 1.65 -5.07
C LYS A 86 2.19 1.12 -4.23
N ILE A 87 1.19 1.95 -3.98
CA ILE A 87 -0.05 1.55 -3.29
C ILE A 87 -1.20 1.59 -4.29
N TYR A 88 -1.96 0.50 -4.36
CA TYR A 88 -3.12 0.36 -5.20
C TYR A 88 -4.38 0.03 -4.39
N ARG A 89 -5.54 0.53 -4.84
CA ARG A 89 -6.85 0.27 -4.22
C ARG A 89 -7.85 -0.28 -5.25
N ALA A 90 -8.73 -1.16 -4.79
CA ALA A 90 -9.88 -1.61 -5.56
C ALA A 90 -11.10 -1.90 -4.68
N SER A 91 -12.29 -1.51 -5.15
CA SER A 91 -13.57 -1.82 -4.49
C SER A 91 -13.60 -1.42 -3.01
N GLN A 92 -14.23 -2.20 -2.12
CA GLN A 92 -14.41 -1.85 -0.71
C GLN A 92 -13.15 -2.07 0.15
N MET A 93 -12.39 -3.15 -0.10
CA MET A 93 -11.30 -3.62 0.78
C MET A 93 -10.00 -3.95 0.06
N GLY A 94 -9.99 -3.99 -1.28
CA GLY A 94 -8.82 -4.42 -2.03
C GLY A 94 -7.69 -3.41 -1.89
N CYS A 95 -6.54 -3.85 -1.42
CA CYS A 95 -5.32 -3.06 -1.31
C CYS A 95 -4.10 -3.92 -1.71
N ILE A 96 -3.22 -3.35 -2.53
CA ILE A 96 -1.95 -3.97 -2.91
C ILE A 96 -0.83 -2.96 -2.65
N ILE A 97 0.24 -3.41 -2.00
CA ILE A 97 1.48 -2.66 -1.84
C ILE A 97 2.56 -3.40 -2.62
N GLN A 98 3.05 -2.78 -3.68
CA GLN A 98 4.10 -3.34 -4.52
C GLN A 98 5.45 -2.76 -4.12
N LEU A 99 6.43 -3.64 -3.87
CA LEU A 99 7.80 -3.31 -3.52
C LEU A 99 8.71 -3.62 -4.70
N ILE A 100 9.39 -2.60 -5.22
CA ILE A 100 10.28 -2.70 -6.38
C ILE A 100 11.68 -2.31 -5.95
N ASN A 101 12.63 -3.22 -6.17
CA ASN A 101 14.05 -3.00 -5.93
C ASN A 101 14.76 -3.34 -7.23
N GLU A 102 15.50 -2.41 -7.83
CA GLU A 102 16.33 -2.74 -8.98
C GLU A 102 17.29 -3.86 -8.58
N ASP A 103 17.32 -4.92 -9.38
CA ASP A 103 18.33 -5.96 -9.25
C ASP A 103 19.68 -5.30 -9.52
N LYS A 104 20.54 -5.27 -8.49
CA LYS A 104 21.93 -4.81 -8.63
C LYS A 104 22.77 -5.78 -9.45
#